data_AF-A0A4Q4V7L6-F1
#
_entry.id   AF-A0A4Q4V7L6-F1
#
_cell.length_a   1.000
_cell.length_b   1.000
_cell.length_c   1.000
_cell.angle_alpha   90.00
_cell.angle_beta   90.00
_cell.angle_gamma   90.00
#
_symmetry.space_group_name_H-M   'P 1'
#
loop_
_entity.id
_entity.type
_entity.pdbx_description
1 polymer ?
#
loop_
_entity_poly.entity_id
_entity_poly.type
_entity_poly.pdbx_seq_one_letter_code
_entity_poly.pdbx_strand_id
1 'polypeptide(L)'
;MYGTFDIVFGLFLSIILLCQAGGAAFFAHFVHQELRAYFSGPGMESDVHTAQLVSAYLFMTTGFSIIYSISALLSICHRTVAEKKRISFCRFFGSILSLCIGITVIIFGIITAKATWSWWKYFEEHDRNHLAQITHGVTAMAITVLAMTACSVFSLVLFELAGCILKLMARSSKTKKTSTADQKECLTQEERKKDLEAQLQAVEAALKR
;
A
#
# COMPACT_ATOMS: atom_id res chain seq x y z
N MET A 1 8.44 22.48 -4.97
CA MET A 1 9.84 22.01 -4.90
C MET A 1 9.83 20.72 -4.11
N TYR A 2 10.06 19.58 -4.76
CA TYR A 2 10.45 18.39 -4.02
C TYR A 2 11.96 18.45 -3.83
N GLY A 3 12.41 18.18 -2.62
CA GLY A 3 13.80 18.37 -2.23
C GLY A 3 14.69 17.31 -2.86
N THR A 4 16.00 17.56 -2.91
CA THR A 4 17.05 16.58 -3.24
C THR A 4 16.81 15.22 -2.57
N PHE A 5 16.19 15.25 -1.38
CA PHE A 5 15.75 14.08 -0.61
C PHE A 5 14.85 13.11 -1.40
N ASP A 6 13.87 13.57 -2.18
CA ASP A 6 12.95 12.68 -2.90
C ASP A 6 13.63 11.93 -4.05
N ILE A 7 14.59 12.57 -4.71
CA ILE A 7 15.38 11.97 -5.80
C ILE A 7 16.33 10.92 -5.21
N VAL A 8 17.05 11.28 -4.13
CA VAL A 8 17.96 10.37 -3.44
C VAL A 8 17.20 9.17 -2.88
N PHE A 9 16.04 9.40 -2.26
CA PHE A 9 15.18 8.35 -1.75
C PHE A 9 14.65 7.43 -2.86
N GLY A 10 14.21 7.99 -3.99
CA GLY A 10 13.76 7.22 -5.15
C GLY A 10 14.87 6.34 -5.75
N LEU A 11 16.08 6.89 -5.91
CA LEU A 11 17.27 6.13 -6.34
C LEU A 11 17.62 5.00 -5.38
N PHE A 12 17.66 5.30 -4.08
CA PHE A 12 17.91 4.32 -3.04
C PHE A 12 16.89 3.17 -3.08
N LEU A 13 15.60 3.51 -3.21
CA LEU A 13 14.53 2.52 -3.32
C LEU A 13 14.68 1.65 -4.57
N SER A 14 14.99 2.25 -5.73
CA SER A 14 15.25 1.51 -6.98
C SER A 14 16.41 0.53 -6.84
N ILE A 15 17.50 0.94 -6.18
CA ILE A 15 18.68 0.07 -5.94
C ILE A 15 18.30 -1.11 -5.04
N ILE A 16 17.59 -0.86 -3.94
CA ILE A 16 17.13 -1.94 -3.04
C ILE A 16 16.24 -2.93 -3.78
N LEU A 17 15.30 -2.44 -4.61
CA LEU A 17 14.41 -3.29 -5.39
C LEU A 17 15.18 -4.13 -6.43
N LEU A 18 16.21 -3.56 -7.06
CA LEU A 18 17.10 -4.29 -7.98
C LEU A 18 17.90 -5.37 -7.25
N CYS A 19 18.43 -5.07 -6.06
CA CYS A 19 19.12 -6.06 -5.23
C CYS A 19 18.17 -7.20 -4.81
N GLN A 20 16.93 -6.88 -4.43
CA GLN A 20 15.92 -7.89 -4.13
C GLN A 20 15.55 -8.72 -5.35
N ALA A 21 15.42 -8.11 -6.53
CA ALA A 21 15.19 -8.85 -7.77
C ALA A 21 16.33 -9.82 -8.06
N GLY A 22 17.59 -9.36 -7.91
CA GLY A 22 18.76 -10.22 -8.10
C GLY A 22 18.79 -11.39 -7.11
N GLY A 23 18.56 -11.13 -5.83
CA GLY A 23 18.47 -12.17 -4.80
C GLY A 23 17.34 -13.16 -5.06
N ALA A 24 16.13 -12.66 -5.37
CA ALA A 24 14.97 -13.48 -5.68
C ALA A 24 15.23 -14.37 -6.91
N ALA A 25 15.84 -13.84 -7.96
CA ALA A 25 16.16 -14.59 -9.17
C ALA A 25 17.18 -15.71 -8.89
N PHE A 26 18.25 -15.37 -8.15
CA PHE A 26 19.26 -16.34 -7.74
C PHE A 26 18.64 -17.48 -6.93
N PHE A 27 17.83 -17.14 -5.92
CA PHE A 27 17.18 -18.14 -5.09
C PHE A 27 16.09 -18.92 -5.83
N ALA A 28 15.34 -18.30 -6.74
CA ALA A 28 14.37 -19.00 -7.59
C ALA A 28 15.06 -20.07 -8.43
N HIS A 29 16.22 -19.74 -9.00
CA HIS A 29 17.04 -20.66 -9.77
C HIS A 29 17.58 -21.78 -8.89
N PHE A 30 18.14 -21.47 -7.72
CA PHE A 30 18.65 -22.47 -6.78
C PHE A 30 17.55 -23.43 -6.30
N VAL A 31 16.38 -22.91 -5.92
CA VAL A 31 15.25 -23.74 -5.48
C VAL A 31 14.80 -24.67 -6.61
N HIS A 32 14.80 -24.17 -7.86
CA HIS A 32 14.39 -24.96 -9.02
C HIS A 32 15.41 -26.03 -9.43
N GLN A 33 16.71 -25.71 -9.40
CA GLN A 33 17.75 -26.58 -9.92
C GLN A 33 18.31 -27.52 -8.85
N GLU A 34 18.56 -27.03 -7.64
CA GLU A 34 19.21 -27.80 -6.58
C GLU A 34 18.21 -28.43 -5.60
N LEU A 35 17.35 -27.63 -4.96
CA LEU A 35 16.40 -28.17 -3.98
C LEU A 35 15.39 -29.12 -4.62
N ARG A 36 14.82 -28.76 -5.77
CA ARG A 36 13.87 -29.63 -6.47
C ARG A 36 14.50 -30.95 -6.89
N ALA A 37 15.74 -30.92 -7.39
CA ALA A 37 16.47 -32.13 -7.76
C ALA A 37 16.75 -32.98 -6.51
N TYR A 38 17.15 -32.36 -5.41
CA TYR A 38 17.34 -33.05 -4.13
C TYR A 38 16.05 -33.73 -3.64
N PHE A 39 14.91 -33.03 -3.67
CA PHE A 39 13.62 -33.57 -3.23
C PHE A 39 12.99 -34.56 -4.23
N SER A 40 13.53 -34.70 -5.44
CA SER A 40 13.03 -35.68 -6.41
C SER A 40 13.29 -37.14 -6.01
N GLY A 41 13.96 -37.36 -4.88
CA GLY A 41 14.12 -38.67 -4.26
C GLY A 41 12.80 -39.27 -3.74
N PRO A 42 12.77 -40.61 -3.56
CA PRO A 42 11.59 -41.31 -3.08
C PRO A 42 11.17 -40.81 -1.68
N GLY A 43 9.87 -40.50 -1.51
CA GLY A 43 9.29 -40.06 -0.25
C GLY A 43 9.27 -38.53 -0.01
N MET A 44 9.74 -37.72 -0.96
CA MET A 44 9.83 -36.25 -0.83
C MET A 44 8.96 -35.47 -1.83
N GLU A 45 7.94 -36.12 -2.40
CA GLU A 45 7.07 -35.57 -3.46
C GLU A 45 6.36 -34.27 -3.04
N SER A 46 5.98 -34.15 -1.77
CA SER A 46 5.36 -32.93 -1.21
C SER A 46 6.33 -31.75 -1.19
N ASP A 47 7.61 -32.00 -0.88
CA ASP A 47 8.66 -30.97 -0.88
C ASP A 47 9.04 -30.55 -2.29
N VAL A 48 8.99 -31.45 -3.27
CA VAL A 48 9.17 -31.11 -4.70
C VAL A 48 8.11 -30.11 -5.16
N HIS A 49 6.84 -30.38 -4.87
CA HIS A 49 5.74 -29.48 -5.24
C HIS A 49 5.87 -28.13 -4.52
N THR A 50 6.27 -28.15 -3.25
CA THR A 50 6.49 -26.93 -2.46
C THR A 50 7.67 -26.12 -3.01
N ALA A 51 8.77 -26.77 -3.42
CA ALA A 51 9.91 -26.13 -4.08
C ALA A 51 9.53 -25.46 -5.40
N GLN A 52 8.67 -26.09 -6.22
CA GLN A 52 8.14 -25.47 -7.42
C GLN A 52 7.32 -24.21 -7.12
N LEU A 53 6.48 -24.27 -6.08
CA LEU A 53 5.66 -23.13 -5.65
C LEU A 53 6.53 -21.97 -5.16
N VAL A 54 7.54 -22.27 -4.35
CA VAL A 54 8.51 -21.28 -3.84
C VAL A 54 9.31 -20.65 -5.00
N SER A 55 9.78 -21.47 -5.94
CA SER A 55 10.50 -20.97 -7.12
C SER A 55 9.62 -20.04 -7.97
N ALA A 56 8.37 -20.42 -8.22
CA ALA A 56 7.42 -19.58 -8.96
C ALA A 56 7.15 -18.25 -8.24
N TYR A 57 6.97 -18.27 -6.91
CA TYR A 57 6.79 -17.05 -6.12
C TYR A 57 8.01 -16.12 -6.19
N LEU A 58 9.22 -16.66 -6.05
CA LEU A 58 10.45 -15.87 -6.13
C LEU A 58 10.65 -15.29 -7.54
N PHE A 59 10.29 -16.03 -8.58
CA PHE A 59 10.32 -15.53 -9.96
C PHE A 59 9.33 -14.37 -10.18
N MET A 60 8.09 -14.51 -9.67
CA MET A 60 7.11 -13.43 -9.70
C MET A 60 7.58 -12.21 -8.90
N THR A 61 8.20 -12.42 -7.74
CA THR A 61 8.77 -11.36 -6.89
C THR A 61 9.89 -10.62 -7.62
N THR A 62 10.72 -11.34 -8.39
CA THR A 62 11.74 -10.75 -9.27
C THR A 62 11.11 -9.83 -10.30
N GLY A 63 10.12 -10.34 -11.05
CA GLY A 63 9.43 -9.58 -12.08
C GLY A 63 8.78 -8.31 -11.53
N PHE A 64 8.05 -8.42 -10.41
CA PHE A 64 7.45 -7.26 -9.76
C PHE A 64 8.51 -6.25 -9.29
N SER A 65 9.58 -6.71 -8.66
CA SER A 65 10.64 -5.83 -8.16
C SER A 65 11.32 -5.03 -9.30
N ILE A 66 11.54 -5.67 -10.46
CA ILE A 66 12.05 -5.00 -11.66
C ILE A 66 11.06 -3.95 -12.16
N ILE A 67 9.78 -4.31 -12.31
CA ILE A 67 8.73 -3.39 -12.79
C ILE A 67 8.60 -2.18 -11.85
N TYR A 68 8.61 -2.40 -10.53
CA TYR A 68 8.56 -1.33 -9.54
C TYR A 68 9.82 -0.46 -9.58
N SER A 69 11.01 -1.05 -9.73
CA SER A 69 12.26 -0.29 -9.84
C SER A 69 12.28 0.60 -11.09
N ILE A 70 11.85 0.05 -12.24
CA ILE A 70 11.72 0.81 -13.49
C ILE A 70 10.68 1.92 -13.33
N SER A 71 9.54 1.63 -12.69
CA SER A 71 8.48 2.62 -12.46
C SER A 71 8.95 3.76 -11.54
N ALA A 72 9.75 3.45 -10.51
CA ALA A 72 10.37 4.45 -9.64
C ALA A 72 11.39 5.32 -10.42
N LEU A 73 12.24 4.71 -11.26
CA LEU A 73 13.18 5.43 -12.12
C LEU A 73 12.46 6.31 -13.17
N LEU A 74 11.41 5.78 -13.81
CA LEU A 74 10.58 6.53 -14.75
C LEU A 74 9.86 7.68 -14.06
N SER A 75 9.39 7.53 -12.82
CA SER A 75 8.79 8.64 -12.06
C SER A 75 9.78 9.77 -11.80
N ILE A 76 11.08 9.46 -11.66
CA ILE A 76 12.16 10.45 -11.56
C ILE A 76 12.42 11.09 -12.93
N CYS A 77 12.43 10.32 -14.02
CA CYS A 77 12.74 10.80 -15.39
C CYS A 77 11.60 11.54 -16.10
N HIS A 78 10.35 11.10 -15.96
CA HIS A 78 9.17 11.65 -16.63
C HIS A 78 8.57 12.90 -15.93
N ARG A 79 9.20 13.36 -14.84
CA ARG A 79 8.80 14.58 -14.10
C ARG A 79 8.84 15.86 -14.95
N THR A 80 9.45 15.83 -16.13
CA THR A 80 9.55 16.95 -17.08
C THR A 80 8.34 17.13 -18.01
N VAL A 81 7.43 16.16 -18.11
CA VAL A 81 6.24 16.30 -18.97
C VAL A 81 4.99 16.02 -18.14
N ALA A 82 4.38 17.11 -17.69
CA ALA A 82 3.10 17.09 -17.02
C ALA A 82 2.07 16.35 -17.87
N GLU A 83 1.31 15.42 -17.28
CA GLU A 83 -0.08 15.31 -17.70
C GLU A 83 -1.03 14.88 -16.59
N LYS A 84 -2.21 15.49 -16.73
CA LYS A 84 -3.27 15.71 -15.79
C LYS A 84 -4.41 14.76 -16.16
N LYS A 85 -5.18 14.36 -15.14
CA LYS A 85 -6.56 13.86 -15.27
C LYS A 85 -6.74 12.68 -16.23
N ARG A 86 -6.76 11.47 -15.66
CA ARG A 86 -7.84 10.52 -15.98
C ARG A 86 -8.04 9.46 -14.89
N ILE A 87 -9.32 9.27 -14.57
CA ILE A 87 -9.97 8.04 -14.08
C ILE A 87 -10.12 7.88 -12.55
N SER A 88 -11.30 8.24 -12.05
CA SER A 88 -11.78 7.94 -10.68
C SER A 88 -12.27 6.49 -10.50
N PHE A 89 -12.63 5.77 -11.58
CA PHE A 89 -13.21 4.42 -11.50
C PHE A 89 -12.14 3.30 -11.62
N CYS A 90 -11.22 3.37 -12.58
CA CYS A 90 -10.00 2.53 -12.61
C CYS A 90 -9.13 2.68 -11.37
N ARG A 91 -9.18 3.81 -10.65
CA ARG A 91 -8.40 3.97 -9.42
C ARG A 91 -8.94 3.11 -8.27
N PHE A 92 -10.26 2.92 -8.20
CA PHE A 92 -10.89 2.04 -7.20
C PHE A 92 -10.67 0.57 -7.53
N PHE A 93 -10.91 0.15 -8.78
CA PHE A 93 -10.59 -1.20 -9.25
C PHE A 93 -9.10 -1.51 -9.14
N GLY A 94 -8.23 -0.56 -9.48
CA GLY A 94 -6.78 -0.68 -9.30
C GLY A 94 -6.36 -0.82 -7.84
N SER A 95 -7.03 -0.13 -6.92
CA SER A 95 -6.77 -0.26 -5.48
C SER A 95 -7.18 -1.62 -4.93
N ILE A 96 -8.33 -2.17 -5.36
CA ILE A 96 -8.78 -3.51 -4.96
C ILE A 96 -7.82 -4.57 -5.51
N LEU A 97 -7.46 -4.46 -6.79
CA LEU A 97 -6.57 -5.42 -7.45
C LEU A 97 -5.17 -5.38 -6.84
N SER A 98 -4.67 -4.19 -6.48
CA SER A 98 -3.43 -4.01 -5.73
C SER A 98 -3.50 -4.63 -4.33
N LEU A 99 -4.62 -4.49 -3.62
CA LEU A 99 -4.83 -5.12 -2.31
C LEU A 99 -4.81 -6.65 -2.42
N CYS A 100 -5.54 -7.21 -3.40
CA CYS A 100 -5.56 -8.66 -3.64
C CYS A 100 -4.17 -9.21 -3.99
N ILE A 101 -3.42 -8.50 -4.83
CA ILE A 101 -2.02 -8.86 -5.14
C ILE A 101 -1.17 -8.79 -3.86
N GLY A 102 -1.31 -7.73 -3.06
CA GLY A 102 -0.58 -7.57 -1.80
C GLY A 102 -0.84 -8.70 -0.81
N ILE A 103 -2.10 -9.08 -0.60
CA ILE A 103 -2.49 -10.21 0.25
C ILE A 103 -1.90 -11.52 -0.29
N THR A 104 -1.97 -11.73 -1.60
CA THR A 104 -1.41 -12.92 -2.26
C THR A 104 0.09 -13.01 -2.02
N VAL A 105 0.83 -11.90 -2.20
CA VAL A 105 2.27 -11.82 -1.95
C VAL A 105 2.61 -12.11 -0.49
N ILE A 106 1.79 -11.66 0.46
CA ILE A 106 1.95 -11.96 1.89
C ILE A 106 1.76 -13.46 2.16
N ILE A 107 0.67 -14.05 1.65
CA ILE A 107 0.38 -15.48 1.88
C ILE A 107 1.52 -16.35 1.31
N PHE A 108 1.91 -16.11 0.06
CA PHE A 108 3.01 -16.86 -0.56
C PHE A 108 4.36 -16.59 0.10
N GLY A 109 4.59 -15.37 0.59
CA GLY A 109 5.78 -15.05 1.39
C GLY A 109 5.84 -15.84 2.69
N ILE A 110 4.71 -15.98 3.41
CA ILE A 110 4.62 -16.78 4.64
C ILE A 110 4.87 -18.26 4.36
N ILE A 111 4.24 -18.81 3.31
CA ILE A 111 4.45 -20.20 2.89
C ILE A 111 5.92 -20.42 2.55
N THR A 112 6.52 -19.50 1.79
CA THR A 112 7.93 -19.57 1.40
C THR A 112 8.84 -19.55 2.62
N ALA A 113 8.67 -18.58 3.53
CA ALA A 113 9.47 -18.48 4.74
C ALA A 113 9.34 -19.73 5.63
N LYS A 114 8.13 -20.27 5.77
CA LYS A 114 7.89 -21.49 6.56
C LYS A 114 8.57 -22.70 5.93
N ALA A 115 8.40 -22.90 4.62
CA ALA A 115 8.99 -24.03 3.89
C ALA A 115 10.51 -23.97 3.95
N THR A 116 11.11 -22.81 3.67
CA THR A 116 12.56 -22.64 3.65
C THR A 116 13.16 -22.71 5.05
N TRP A 117 12.43 -22.27 6.08
CA TRP A 117 12.83 -22.48 7.47
C TRP A 117 12.87 -23.97 7.83
N SER A 118 11.84 -24.72 7.45
CA SER A 118 11.76 -26.16 7.69
C SER A 118 12.90 -26.91 6.99
N TRP A 119 13.17 -26.57 5.72
CA TRP A 119 14.27 -27.14 4.96
C TRP A 119 15.63 -26.76 5.54
N TRP A 120 15.81 -25.51 5.98
CA TRP A 120 17.03 -25.09 6.65
C TRP A 120 17.32 -25.96 7.87
N LYS A 121 16.34 -26.15 8.76
CA LYS A 121 16.49 -27.01 9.94
C LYS A 121 16.77 -28.46 9.59
N TYR A 122 16.06 -29.00 8.60
CA TYR A 122 16.32 -30.34 8.11
C TYR A 122 17.77 -30.51 7.59
N PHE A 123 18.27 -29.55 6.81
CA PHE A 123 19.63 -29.63 6.27
C PHE A 123 20.72 -29.41 7.34
N GLU A 124 20.44 -28.57 8.33
CA GLU A 124 21.29 -28.36 9.50
C GLU A 124 21.43 -29.66 10.31
N GLU A 125 20.32 -30.39 10.52
CA GLU A 125 20.31 -31.67 11.23
C GLU A 125 21.00 -32.83 10.47
N HIS A 126 21.11 -32.73 9.14
CA HIS A 126 21.71 -33.77 8.28
C HIS A 126 23.11 -33.39 7.76
N ASP A 127 23.81 -32.44 8.41
CA ASP A 127 25.16 -31.98 8.06
C ASP A 127 25.30 -31.47 6.60
N ARG A 128 24.20 -31.00 6.00
CA ARG A 128 24.19 -30.43 4.64
C ARG A 128 24.41 -28.92 4.69
N ASN A 129 25.57 -28.51 5.19
CA ASN A 129 25.92 -27.13 5.52
C ASN A 129 25.71 -26.13 4.36
N HIS A 130 26.04 -26.51 3.12
CA HIS A 130 25.80 -25.66 1.94
C HIS A 130 24.32 -25.37 1.69
N LEU A 131 23.48 -26.42 1.69
CA LEU A 131 22.03 -26.27 1.47
C LEU A 131 21.39 -25.52 2.64
N ALA A 132 21.82 -25.80 3.87
CA ALA A 132 21.36 -25.12 5.08
C ALA A 132 21.64 -23.61 5.01
N GLN A 133 22.86 -23.22 4.63
CA GLN A 133 23.24 -21.80 4.52
C GLN A 133 22.40 -21.06 3.46
N ILE A 134 22.16 -21.70 2.31
CA ILE A 134 21.38 -21.07 1.23
C ILE A 134 19.90 -20.99 1.63
N THR A 135 19.31 -22.04 2.19
CA THR A 135 17.90 -21.99 2.67
C THR A 135 17.70 -21.01 3.83
N HIS A 136 18.68 -20.85 4.71
CA HIS A 136 18.68 -19.77 5.70
C HIS A 136 18.63 -18.39 5.03
N GLY A 137 19.45 -18.17 3.99
CA GLY A 137 19.43 -16.95 3.18
C GLY A 137 18.08 -16.66 2.54
N VAL A 138 17.44 -17.67 1.92
CA VAL A 138 16.09 -17.55 1.36
C VAL A 138 15.07 -17.16 2.43
N THR A 139 15.17 -17.79 3.61
CA THR A 139 14.26 -17.54 4.73
C THR A 139 14.39 -16.11 5.24
N ALA A 140 15.63 -15.63 5.44
CA ALA A 140 15.91 -14.26 5.85
C ALA A 140 15.38 -13.25 4.82
N MET A 141 15.55 -13.52 3.53
CA MET A 141 15.01 -12.69 2.46
C MET A 141 13.47 -12.65 2.48
N ALA A 142 12.81 -13.80 2.57
CA ALA A 142 11.35 -13.89 2.61
C ALA A 142 10.76 -13.15 3.81
N ILE A 143 11.36 -13.31 5.00
CA ILE A 143 10.97 -12.57 6.21
C ILE A 143 11.14 -11.05 6.01
N THR A 144 12.25 -10.63 5.41
CA THR A 144 12.52 -9.21 5.17
C THR A 144 11.48 -8.61 4.22
N VAL A 145 11.17 -9.30 3.11
CA VAL A 145 10.12 -8.87 2.15
C VAL A 145 8.76 -8.81 2.82
N LEU A 146 8.41 -9.79 3.66
CA LEU A 146 7.17 -9.78 4.44
C LEU A 146 7.11 -8.57 5.39
N ALA A 147 8.19 -8.29 6.12
CA ALA A 147 8.26 -7.16 7.04
C ALA A 147 8.08 -5.83 6.30
N MET A 148 8.78 -5.64 5.17
CA MET A 148 8.61 -4.44 4.34
C MET A 148 7.21 -4.32 3.76
N THR A 149 6.62 -5.42 3.30
CA THR A 149 5.26 -5.44 2.75
C THR A 149 4.24 -5.11 3.84
N ALA A 150 4.37 -5.71 5.02
CA ALA A 150 3.51 -5.44 6.17
C ALA A 150 3.61 -3.98 6.62
N CYS A 151 4.82 -3.42 6.75
CA CYS A 151 5.03 -2.00 7.05
C CYS A 151 4.39 -1.08 5.98
N SER A 152 4.49 -1.44 4.70
CA SER A 152 3.90 -0.68 3.61
C SER A 152 2.38 -0.69 3.65
N VAL A 153 1.78 -1.87 3.86
CA VAL A 153 0.32 -2.02 4.02
C VAL A 153 -0.18 -1.29 5.26
N PHE A 154 0.52 -1.40 6.39
CA PHE A 154 0.17 -0.69 7.61
C PHE A 154 0.23 0.83 7.44
N SER A 155 1.27 1.33 6.75
CA SER A 155 1.39 2.75 6.41
C SER A 155 0.22 3.21 5.53
N LEU A 156 -0.17 2.43 4.52
CA LEU A 156 -1.33 2.73 3.67
C LEU A 156 -2.63 2.82 4.49
N VAL A 157 -2.86 1.88 5.42
CA VAL A 157 -4.02 1.90 6.31
C VAL A 157 -4.01 3.17 7.18
N LEU A 158 -2.86 3.55 7.74
CA LEU A 158 -2.73 4.78 8.53
C LEU A 158 -3.01 6.03 7.69
N PHE A 159 -2.52 6.10 6.45
CA PHE A 159 -2.79 7.23 5.55
C PHE A 159 -4.27 7.33 5.17
N GLU A 160 -4.93 6.21 4.87
CA GLU A 160 -6.37 6.19 4.61
C GLU A 160 -7.18 6.57 5.85
N LEU A 161 -6.80 6.08 7.04
CA LEU A 161 -7.42 6.43 8.31
C LEU A 161 -7.28 7.92 8.60
N ALA A 162 -6.07 8.48 8.44
CA ALA A 162 -5.80 9.90 8.57
C ALA A 162 -6.60 10.73 7.56
N GLY A 163 -6.69 10.27 6.31
CA GLY A 163 -7.51 10.89 5.26
C GLY A 163 -9.00 10.89 5.59
N CYS A 164 -9.52 9.80 6.17
CA CYS A 164 -10.89 9.71 6.67
C CYS A 164 -11.14 10.65 7.85
N ILE A 165 -10.21 10.70 8.82
CA ILE A 165 -10.29 11.63 9.97
C ILE A 165 -10.27 13.08 9.48
N LEU A 166 -9.36 13.43 8.56
CA LEU A 166 -9.30 14.75 7.93
C LEU A 166 -10.60 15.10 7.19
N LYS A 167 -11.19 14.16 6.44
CA LYS A 167 -12.49 14.35 5.77
C LYS A 167 -13.62 14.53 6.77
N LEU A 168 -13.61 13.79 7.88
CA LEU A 168 -14.60 13.93 8.96
C LEU A 168 -14.46 15.28 9.68
N MET A 169 -13.24 15.71 9.98
CA MET A 169 -12.96 17.05 10.54
C MET A 169 -13.34 18.17 9.56
N ALA A 170 -13.06 18.02 8.28
CA ALA A 170 -13.43 18.99 7.24
C ALA A 170 -14.95 19.06 7.02
N ARG A 171 -15.65 17.92 7.09
CA ARG A 171 -17.13 17.88 7.09
C ARG A 171 -17.71 18.54 8.34
N SER A 172 -17.17 18.24 9.52
CA SER A 172 -17.58 18.87 10.79
C SER A 172 -17.39 20.40 10.75
N SER A 173 -16.28 20.88 10.18
CA SER A 173 -16.02 22.30 9.92
C SER A 173 -17.03 22.93 8.95
N LYS A 174 -17.38 22.23 7.86
CA LYS A 174 -18.43 22.69 6.94
C LYS A 174 -19.80 22.74 7.61
N THR A 175 -20.19 21.72 8.37
CA THR A 175 -21.48 21.69 9.08
C THR A 175 -21.58 22.80 10.14
N LYS A 176 -20.48 23.10 10.86
CA LYS A 176 -20.42 24.27 11.76
C LYS A 176 -20.57 25.59 11.01
N LYS A 177 -19.92 25.76 9.85
CA LYS A 177 -20.03 26.98 9.04
C LYS A 177 -21.45 27.21 8.50
N THR A 178 -22.14 26.16 8.05
CA THR A 178 -23.53 26.26 7.57
C THR A 178 -24.49 26.58 8.71
N SER A 179 -24.37 25.90 9.85
CA SER A 179 -25.19 26.18 11.04
C SER A 179 -25.03 27.62 11.57
N THR A 180 -23.83 28.20 11.48
CA THR A 180 -23.59 29.59 11.91
C THR A 180 -24.14 30.61 10.91
N ALA A 181 -24.19 30.25 9.62
CA ALA A 181 -24.78 31.09 8.58
C ALA A 181 -26.32 31.09 8.67
N ASP A 182 -26.93 29.91 8.82
CA ASP A 182 -28.38 29.75 8.99
C ASP A 182 -28.89 30.48 10.25
N GLN A 183 -28.11 30.46 11.34
CA GLN A 183 -28.46 31.17 12.58
C GLN A 183 -28.39 32.69 12.44
N LYS A 184 -27.43 33.21 11.66
CA LYS A 184 -27.37 34.66 11.34
C LYS A 184 -28.49 35.09 10.42
N GLU A 185 -28.84 34.27 9.44
CA GLU A 185 -29.91 34.57 8.49
C GLU A 185 -31.29 34.58 9.18
N CYS A 186 -31.51 33.66 10.12
CA CYS A 186 -32.70 33.60 10.97
C CYS A 186 -32.85 34.85 11.86
N LEU A 187 -31.77 35.29 12.53
CA LEU A 187 -31.78 36.51 13.35
C LEU A 187 -32.08 37.77 12.52
N THR A 188 -31.52 37.85 11.31
CA THR A 188 -31.73 39.00 10.41
C THR A 188 -33.17 39.06 9.88
N GLN A 189 -33.80 37.90 9.69
CA GLN A 189 -35.19 37.80 9.25
C GLN A 189 -36.17 38.17 10.39
N GLU A 190 -35.85 37.81 11.63
CA GLU A 190 -36.66 38.14 12.80
C GLU A 190 -36.63 39.64 13.12
N GLU A 191 -35.46 40.30 12.97
CA GLU A 191 -35.35 41.76 13.09
C GLU A 191 -36.16 42.51 12.03
N ARG A 192 -36.11 42.07 10.76
CA ARG A 192 -36.95 42.67 9.70
C ARG A 192 -38.44 42.52 9.97
N LYS A 193 -38.86 41.40 10.56
CA LYS A 193 -40.27 41.16 10.87
C LYS A 193 -40.76 42.10 11.97
N LYS A 194 -39.95 42.32 13.01
CA LYS A 194 -40.26 43.29 14.08
C LYS A 194 -40.31 44.72 13.57
N ASP A 195 -39.42 45.09 12.65
CA ASP A 195 -39.45 46.42 12.03
C ASP A 195 -40.71 46.62 11.15
N LEU A 196 -41.11 45.59 10.39
CA LEU A 196 -42.34 45.63 9.59
C LEU A 196 -43.60 45.73 10.46
N GLU A 197 -43.65 45.01 11.59
CA GLU A 197 -44.75 45.08 12.56
C GLU A 197 -44.82 46.46 13.24
N ALA A 198 -43.68 47.06 13.58
CA ALA A 198 -43.62 48.41 14.13
C ALA A 198 -44.10 49.47 13.11
N GLN A 199 -43.71 49.34 11.84
CA GLN A 199 -44.19 50.22 10.77
C GLN A 199 -45.70 50.06 10.54
N LEU A 200 -46.22 48.83 10.59
CA LEU A 200 -47.66 48.57 10.45
C LEU A 200 -48.47 49.22 11.59
N GLN A 201 -47.99 49.10 12.83
CA GLN A 201 -48.62 49.73 13.99
C GLN A 201 -48.56 51.27 13.91
N ALA A 202 -47.46 51.84 13.44
CA ALA A 202 -47.32 53.28 13.24
C ALA A 202 -48.31 53.82 12.18
N VAL A 203 -48.49 53.07 11.08
CA VAL A 203 -49.46 53.40 10.03
C VAL A 203 -50.90 53.27 10.55
N GLU A 204 -51.21 52.21 11.31
CA GLU A 204 -52.54 52.04 11.88
C GLU A 204 -52.89 53.13 12.92
N ALA A 205 -51.91 53.57 13.70
CA ALA A 205 -52.07 54.68 14.64
C ALA A 205 -52.25 56.04 13.93
N ALA A 206 -51.64 56.21 12.76
CA ALA A 206 -51.81 57.41 11.94
C ALA A 206 -53.18 57.46 11.23
N LEU A 207 -53.75 56.30 10.88
CA LEU A 207 -55.05 56.19 10.20
C LEU A 207 -56.26 56.37 11.13
N LYS A 208 -56.06 56.25 12.45
CA LYS A 208 -57.08 56.41 13.50
C LYS A 208 -57.16 57.85 14.05
N ARG A 209 -56.40 58.79 13.50
CA ARG A 209 -56.52 60.24 13.74
C ARG A 209 -57.22 60.90 12.58
#